data_AF-A0A0L8I1U7-F1
#
_entry.id   AF-A0A0L8I1U7-F1
#
_cell.length_a   1.000
_cell.length_b   1.000
_cell.length_c   1.000
_cell.angle_alpha   90.00
_cell.angle_beta   90.00
_cell.angle_gamma   90.00
#
_symmetry.space_group_name_H-M   'P 1'
#
loop_
_entity.id
_entity.type
_entity.pdbx_description
1 polymer ?
#
loop_
_entity_poly.entity_id
_entity_poly.type
_entity_poly.pdbx_seq_one_letter_code
_entity_poly.pdbx_strand_id
1 'polypeptide(L)'
;MTITLNQGLLDSIQSIAFKELTFKELHLSKLHLLHLLGFLLFVVSSWKQNHYCIMLSNLRKKKANQIKNTDYYIPDGDLFKFISCPHFLMEILIHVSFSMMSYFSNIPLLSLLLFVITNQLISGFLNHRWYKNMVPSYPQERRAVIPFLF
;
A
#
# COMPACT_ATOMS: atom_id res chain seq x y z
N MET A 1 0.63 65.66 7.06
CA MET A 1 1.95 65.22 6.58
C MET A 1 1.77 63.83 6.00
N THR A 2 1.53 63.74 4.68
CA THR A 2 1.18 62.48 4.00
C THR A 2 2.47 61.76 3.65
N ILE A 3 2.74 60.63 4.30
CA ILE A 3 3.94 59.82 4.04
C ILE A 3 3.75 59.16 2.67
N THR A 4 4.44 59.67 1.64
CA THR A 4 4.50 59.02 0.33
C THR A 4 5.35 57.75 0.48
N LEU A 5 4.69 56.59 0.59
CA LEU A 5 5.34 55.29 0.49
C LEU A 5 6.10 55.21 -0.84
N ASN A 6 7.40 54.89 -0.79
CA ASN A 6 8.24 54.69 -1.96
C ASN A 6 7.67 53.56 -2.82
N GLN A 7 7.45 53.80 -4.12
CA GLN A 7 6.87 52.82 -5.05
C GLN A 7 7.58 51.46 -5.02
N GLY A 8 8.91 51.44 -4.86
CA GLY A 8 9.67 50.18 -4.76
C GLY A 8 9.38 49.37 -3.49
N LEU A 9 8.94 50.01 -2.41
CA LEU A 9 8.51 49.31 -1.19
C LEU A 9 7.13 48.67 -1.40
N LEU A 10 6.22 49.33 -2.12
CA LEU A 10 4.91 48.75 -2.46
C LEU A 10 5.06 47.53 -3.37
N ASP A 11 5.92 47.60 -4.38
CA ASP A 11 6.18 46.50 -5.31
C ASP A 11 6.81 45.28 -4.59
N SER A 12 7.70 45.52 -3.63
CA SER A 12 8.30 44.44 -2.82
C SER A 12 7.30 43.80 -1.86
N ILE A 13 6.43 44.57 -1.21
CA ILE A 13 5.35 44.05 -0.36
C ILE A 13 4.35 43.21 -1.18
N GLN A 14 3.97 43.68 -2.38
CA GLN A 14 3.10 42.92 -3.28
C GLN A 14 3.73 41.62 -3.74
N SER A 15 5.02 41.63 -4.07
CA SER A 15 5.78 40.42 -4.46
C SER A 15 5.84 39.40 -3.32
N ILE A 16 6.10 39.84 -2.09
CA ILE A 16 6.12 38.98 -0.90
C ILE A 16 4.74 38.37 -0.64
N ALA A 17 3.68 39.19 -0.64
CA ALA A 17 2.30 38.73 -0.42
C ALA A 17 1.85 37.74 -1.51
N PHE A 18 2.20 37.99 -2.78
CA PHE A 18 1.90 37.08 -3.88
C PHE A 18 2.64 35.74 -3.73
N LYS A 19 3.90 35.78 -3.29
CA LYS A 19 4.70 34.57 -3.05
C LYS A 19 4.15 33.73 -1.89
N GLU A 20 3.73 34.38 -0.79
CA GLU A 20 3.06 33.70 0.33
C GLU A 20 1.72 33.09 -0.07
N LEU A 21 0.91 33.83 -0.84
CA LEU A 21 -0.37 33.34 -1.35
C LEU A 21 -0.17 32.11 -2.25
N THR A 22 0.76 32.20 -3.20
CA THR A 22 1.09 31.10 -4.12
C THR A 22 1.63 29.88 -3.37
N PHE A 23 2.48 30.10 -2.36
CA PHE A 23 3.01 29.01 -1.53
C PHE A 23 1.90 28.31 -0.73
N LYS A 24 0.95 29.06 -0.17
CA LYS A 24 -0.17 28.52 0.59
C LYS A 24 -1.14 27.73 -0.29
N GLU A 25 -1.51 28.25 -1.45
CA GLU A 25 -2.34 27.55 -2.46
C GLU A 25 -1.66 26.27 -2.96
N LEU A 26 -0.35 26.31 -3.19
CA LEU A 26 0.44 25.14 -3.59
C LEU A 26 0.48 24.08 -2.48
N HIS A 27 0.60 24.49 -1.22
CA HIS A 27 0.61 23.56 -0.10
C HIS A 27 -0.77 22.92 0.13
N LEU A 28 -1.85 23.70 0.08
CA LEU A 28 -3.23 23.24 0.25
C LEU A 28 -3.67 22.27 -0.85
N SER A 29 -3.33 22.56 -2.12
CA SER A 29 -3.63 21.69 -3.25
C SER A 29 -2.90 20.34 -3.19
N LYS A 30 -1.61 20.35 -2.83
CA LYS A 30 -0.82 19.13 -2.59
C LYS A 30 -1.38 18.30 -1.45
N LEU A 31 -1.85 18.97 -0.39
CA LEU A 31 -2.47 18.30 0.74
C LEU A 31 -3.73 17.54 0.28
N HIS A 32 -4.64 18.21 -0.42
CA HIS A 32 -5.87 17.56 -0.87
C HIS A 32 -5.62 16.40 -1.83
N LEU A 33 -4.64 16.53 -2.74
CA LEU A 33 -4.30 15.48 -3.70
C LEU A 33 -3.72 14.23 -3.03
N LEU A 34 -2.78 14.39 -2.08
CA LEU A 34 -2.16 13.26 -1.39
C LEU A 34 -3.16 12.50 -0.51
N HIS A 35 -4.09 13.20 0.15
CA HIS A 35 -5.17 12.55 0.88
C HIS A 35 -6.11 11.77 -0.07
N LEU A 36 -6.47 12.33 -1.22
CA LEU A 36 -7.34 11.65 -2.19
C LEU A 36 -6.66 10.41 -2.77
N LEU A 37 -5.39 10.51 -3.15
CA LEU A 37 -4.61 9.38 -3.66
C LEU A 37 -4.41 8.31 -2.58
N GLY A 38 -4.12 8.71 -1.34
CA GLY A 38 -4.01 7.80 -0.20
C GLY A 38 -5.34 7.08 0.08
N PHE A 39 -6.45 7.81 0.09
CA PHE A 39 -7.78 7.21 0.28
C PHE A 39 -8.14 6.24 -0.85
N LEU A 40 -7.87 6.59 -2.11
CA LEU A 40 -8.10 5.70 -3.24
C LEU A 40 -7.26 4.42 -3.12
N LEU A 41 -5.97 4.56 -2.77
CA LEU A 41 -5.08 3.43 -2.55
C LEU A 41 -5.57 2.52 -1.41
N PHE A 42 -6.04 3.11 -0.31
CA PHE A 42 -6.64 2.38 0.81
C PHE A 42 -7.84 1.53 0.37
N VAL A 43 -8.79 2.14 -0.36
CA VAL A 43 -10.03 1.47 -0.80
C VAL A 43 -9.71 0.33 -1.77
N VAL A 44 -8.87 0.59 -2.78
CA VAL A 44 -8.50 -0.42 -3.78
C VAL A 44 -7.75 -1.58 -3.12
N SER A 45 -6.80 -1.29 -2.23
CA SER A 45 -6.00 -2.31 -1.56
C SER A 45 -6.85 -3.15 -0.61
N SER A 46 -7.76 -2.53 0.15
CA SER A 46 -8.69 -3.23 1.05
C SER A 46 -9.64 -4.14 0.29
N TRP A 47 -10.18 -3.66 -0.84
CA TRP A 47 -11.04 -4.48 -1.69
C TRP A 47 -10.27 -5.69 -2.25
N LYS A 48 -9.07 -5.47 -2.80
CA LYS A 48 -8.22 -6.56 -3.32
C LYS A 48 -7.81 -7.55 -2.22
N GLN A 49 -7.47 -7.08 -1.01
CA GLN A 49 -7.15 -7.96 0.12
C GLN A 49 -8.35 -8.87 0.45
N ASN A 50 -9.55 -8.28 0.57
CA ASN A 50 -10.76 -9.06 0.83
C ASN A 50 -11.05 -10.06 -0.30
N HIS A 51 -10.87 -9.66 -1.56
CA HIS A 51 -11.01 -10.55 -2.71
C HIS A 51 -10.10 -11.78 -2.60
N TYR A 52 -8.83 -11.58 -2.27
CA TYR A 52 -7.88 -12.69 -2.08
C TYR A 52 -8.24 -13.58 -0.88
N CYS A 53 -8.70 -12.99 0.23
CA CYS A 53 -9.17 -13.75 1.39
C CYS A 53 -10.39 -14.61 1.06
N ILE A 54 -11.36 -14.07 0.30
CA ILE A 54 -12.52 -14.82 -0.18
C ILE A 54 -12.08 -15.96 -1.09
N MET A 55 -11.12 -15.72 -1.99
CA MET A 55 -10.59 -16.75 -2.87
C MET A 55 -9.97 -17.91 -2.07
N LEU A 56 -9.14 -17.60 -1.06
CA LEU A 56 -8.56 -18.59 -0.16
C LEU A 56 -9.62 -19.33 0.67
N SER A 57 -10.65 -18.64 1.14
CA SER A 57 -11.76 -19.23 1.89
C SER A 57 -12.58 -20.19 1.02
N ASN A 58 -12.83 -19.82 -0.23
CA ASN A 58 -13.56 -20.64 -1.19
C ASN A 58 -12.81 -21.94 -1.54
N LEU A 59 -11.48 -21.95 -1.53
CA LEU A 59 -10.69 -23.18 -1.65
C LEU A 59 -10.99 -24.17 -0.51
N ARG A 60 -11.23 -23.67 0.71
CA ARG A 60 -11.63 -24.51 1.85
C ARG A 60 -13.07 -25.02 1.71
N LYS A 61 -14.01 -24.17 1.27
CA LYS A 61 -15.44 -24.52 1.12
C LYS A 61 -15.71 -25.54 0.02
N LYS A 62 -15.08 -25.40 -1.16
CA LYS A 62 -15.20 -26.40 -2.25
C LYS A 62 -14.80 -27.81 -1.78
N LYS A 63 -13.93 -27.89 -0.78
CA LYS A 63 -13.31 -29.13 -0.29
C LYS A 63 -14.06 -29.80 0.87
N ALA A 64 -14.98 -29.11 1.56
CA ALA A 64 -15.86 -29.75 2.54
C ALA A 64 -16.70 -30.90 1.94
N ASN A 65 -16.93 -30.86 0.62
CA ASN A 65 -17.66 -31.89 -0.12
C ASN A 65 -16.76 -32.94 -0.80
N GLN A 66 -15.41 -32.84 -0.70
CA GLN A 66 -14.45 -33.74 -1.34
C GLN A 66 -13.30 -34.07 -0.38
N ILE A 67 -13.57 -34.96 0.58
CA ILE A 67 -12.58 -35.48 1.53
C ILE A 67 -11.72 -36.53 0.82
N LYS A 68 -10.63 -36.10 0.19
CA LYS A 68 -9.47 -36.95 -0.08
C LYS A 68 -8.21 -36.20 0.33
N ASN A 69 -7.47 -36.83 1.24
CA ASN A 69 -6.05 -36.73 1.62
C ASN A 69 -5.36 -35.37 1.46
N THR A 70 -4.83 -34.84 2.57
CA THR A 70 -3.50 -34.19 2.80
C THR A 70 -2.87 -33.23 1.78
N ASP A 71 -3.45 -33.00 0.62
CA ASP A 71 -2.92 -32.15 -0.42
C ASP A 71 -3.37 -30.72 -0.14
N TYR A 72 -2.38 -29.84 0.03
CA TYR A 72 -2.60 -28.40 0.09
C TYR A 72 -2.84 -27.88 -1.33
N TYR A 73 -3.95 -27.17 -1.50
CA TYR A 73 -4.37 -26.70 -2.80
C TYR A 73 -3.77 -25.34 -3.07
N ILE A 74 -3.21 -25.20 -4.25
CA ILE A 74 -2.55 -23.98 -4.70
C ILE A 74 -3.65 -23.05 -5.25
N PRO A 75 -3.85 -21.86 -4.68
CA PRO A 75 -4.72 -20.86 -5.29
C PRO A 75 -4.21 -20.55 -6.71
N ASP A 76 -5.11 -20.62 -7.68
CA ASP A 76 -4.83 -20.21 -9.06
C ASP A 76 -5.85 -19.15 -9.47
N GLY A 77 -5.35 -18.02 -10.00
CA GLY A 77 -6.14 -16.83 -10.33
C GLY A 77 -5.53 -15.50 -9.90
N ASP A 78 -5.75 -14.45 -10.70
CA ASP A 78 -5.26 -13.07 -10.47
C ASP A 78 -3.75 -13.01 -10.10
N LEU A 79 -3.36 -12.21 -9.11
CA LEU A 79 -1.98 -12.09 -8.64
C LEU A 79 -1.40 -13.38 -8.04
N PHE A 80 -2.21 -14.39 -7.72
CA PHE A 80 -1.68 -15.67 -7.22
C PHE A 80 -0.85 -16.42 -8.28
N LYS A 81 -0.99 -16.07 -9.57
CA LYS A 81 -0.14 -16.59 -10.64
C LYS A 81 1.32 -16.14 -10.51
N PHE A 82 1.54 -14.95 -9.95
CA PHE A 82 2.86 -14.33 -9.84
C PHE A 82 3.43 -14.46 -8.42
N ILE A 83 2.56 -14.41 -7.41
CA ILE A 83 2.95 -14.27 -6.00
C ILE A 83 2.21 -15.31 -5.16
N SER A 84 2.90 -15.87 -4.17
CA SER A 84 2.33 -16.86 -3.25
C SER A 84 1.25 -16.27 -2.35
N CYS A 85 1.51 -15.07 -1.81
CA CYS A 85 0.68 -14.42 -0.81
C CYS A 85 0.36 -12.96 -1.21
N PRO A 86 -0.51 -12.72 -2.22
CA PRO A 86 -0.85 -11.37 -2.67
C PRO A 86 -1.65 -10.57 -1.62
N HIS A 87 -2.31 -11.23 -0.66
CA HIS A 87 -2.99 -10.54 0.45
C HIS A 87 -2.01 -9.80 1.37
N PHE A 88 -0.80 -10.33 1.57
CA PHE A 88 0.26 -9.65 2.34
C PHE A 88 0.75 -8.38 1.63
N LEU A 89 0.86 -8.42 0.30
CA LEU A 89 1.18 -7.24 -0.49
C LEU A 89 0.10 -6.15 -0.35
N MET A 90 -1.18 -6.53 -0.37
CA MET A 90 -2.27 -5.56 -0.18
C MET A 90 -2.26 -4.95 1.21
N GLU A 91 -1.94 -5.74 2.24
CA GLU A 91 -1.83 -5.24 3.61
C GLU A 91 -0.71 -4.19 3.76
N ILE A 92 0.42 -4.40 3.09
CA ILE A 92 1.50 -3.40 3.01
C ILE A 92 0.96 -2.11 2.34
N LEU A 93 0.26 -2.21 1.21
CA LEU A 93 -0.28 -1.04 0.50
C LEU A 93 -1.30 -0.26 1.34
N ILE A 94 -2.12 -0.95 2.15
CA ILE A 94 -3.02 -0.30 3.12
C ILE A 94 -2.22 0.53 4.12
N HIS A 95 -1.12 -0.01 4.67
CA HIS A 95 -0.31 0.75 5.63
C HIS A 95 0.45 1.90 4.95
N VAL A 96 0.91 1.72 3.71
CA VAL A 96 1.49 2.81 2.90
C VAL A 96 0.46 3.92 2.70
N SER A 97 -0.81 3.60 2.46
CA SER A 97 -1.86 4.60 2.30
C SER A 97 -2.06 5.45 3.56
N PHE A 98 -1.99 4.86 4.76
CA PHE A 98 -2.05 5.61 6.01
C PHE A 98 -0.85 6.53 6.21
N SER A 99 0.36 6.04 5.90
CA SER A 99 1.57 6.86 5.96
C SER A 99 1.54 8.01 4.95
N MET A 100 0.99 7.76 3.75
CA MET A 100 0.84 8.76 2.69
C MET A 100 -0.16 9.86 3.06
N MET A 101 -1.30 9.50 3.66
CA MET A 101 -2.26 10.47 4.19
C MET A 101 -1.67 11.35 5.30
N SER A 102 -0.63 10.87 5.99
CA SER A 102 0.07 11.62 7.04
C SER A 102 1.38 12.27 6.57
N TYR A 103 1.60 12.39 5.25
CA TYR A 103 2.81 12.97 4.64
C TYR A 103 4.11 12.33 5.14
N PHE A 104 4.08 11.07 5.56
CA PHE A 104 5.21 10.40 6.19
C PHE A 104 5.83 11.20 7.36
N SER A 105 5.07 12.10 7.98
CA SER A 105 5.54 12.96 9.07
C SER A 105 5.20 12.39 10.45
N ASN A 106 4.29 11.41 10.49
CA ASN A 106 3.85 10.76 11.72
C ASN A 106 4.74 9.55 12.04
N ILE A 107 5.65 9.71 13.01
CA ILE A 107 6.60 8.67 13.44
C ILE A 107 5.90 7.37 13.86
N PRO A 108 4.83 7.36 14.67
CA PRO A 108 4.08 6.14 14.97
C PRO A 108 3.60 5.36 13.73
N LEU A 109 3.03 6.05 12.74
CA LEU A 109 2.56 5.41 11.51
C LEU A 109 3.69 4.86 10.64
N LEU A 110 4.85 5.53 10.63
CA LEU A 110 6.04 5.02 9.95
C LEU A 110 6.59 3.76 10.64
N SER A 111 6.68 3.76 11.97
CA SER A 111 7.10 2.60 12.74
C SER A 111 6.16 1.41 12.51
N LEU A 112 4.84 1.66 12.46
CA LEU A 112 3.85 0.63 12.13
C LEU A 112 4.03 0.11 10.70
N LEU A 113 4.24 0.99 9.71
CA LEU A 113 4.50 0.60 8.33
C LEU A 113 5.74 -0.30 8.22
N LEU A 114 6.85 0.09 8.85
CA LEU A 114 8.09 -0.70 8.85
C LEU A 114 7.89 -2.07 9.51
N PHE A 115 7.16 -2.11 10.63
CA PHE A 115 6.81 -3.34 11.31
C PHE A 115 5.98 -4.26 10.39
N VAL A 116 4.94 -3.73 9.74
CA VAL A 116 4.07 -4.51 8.84
C VAL A 116 4.84 -4.99 7.62
N ILE A 117 5.67 -4.15 6.99
CA ILE A 117 6.52 -4.58 5.87
C ILE A 117 7.39 -5.76 6.31
N THR A 118 8.10 -5.63 7.43
CA THR A 118 9.01 -6.67 7.92
C THR A 118 8.25 -7.96 8.25
N ASN A 119 7.17 -7.86 9.01
CA ASN A 119 6.36 -9.00 9.40
C ASN A 119 5.79 -9.73 8.18
N GLN A 120 5.21 -8.99 7.23
CA GLN A 120 4.57 -9.57 6.05
C GLN A 120 5.55 -10.18 5.06
N LEU A 121 6.75 -9.61 4.92
CA LEU A 121 7.82 -10.19 4.12
C LEU A 121 8.32 -11.52 4.72
N ILE A 122 8.56 -11.55 6.04
CA ILE A 122 9.01 -12.78 6.73
C ILE A 122 7.93 -13.86 6.63
N SER A 123 6.68 -13.52 6.97
CA SER A 123 5.55 -14.46 6.89
C SER A 123 5.35 -15.00 5.47
N GLY A 124 5.42 -14.14 4.46
CA GLY A 124 5.28 -14.55 3.07
C GLY A 124 6.44 -15.42 2.58
N PHE A 125 7.67 -15.15 3.01
CA PHE A 125 8.83 -16.00 2.70
C PHE A 125 8.71 -17.39 3.33
N LEU A 126 8.35 -17.46 4.62
CA LEU A 126 8.13 -18.72 5.31
C LEU A 126 7.01 -19.53 4.65
N ASN A 127 5.91 -18.88 4.28
CA ASN A 127 4.80 -19.54 3.60
C ASN A 127 5.20 -20.04 2.21
N HIS A 128 5.95 -19.24 1.44
CA HIS A 128 6.47 -19.64 0.13
C HIS A 128 7.43 -20.83 0.23
N ARG A 129 8.35 -20.83 1.21
CA ARG A 129 9.26 -21.95 1.47
C ARG A 129 8.49 -23.21 1.88
N TRP A 130 7.47 -23.05 2.71
CA TRP A 130 6.61 -24.15 3.13
C TRP A 130 5.86 -24.75 1.92
N TYR A 131 5.29 -23.92 1.04
CA TYR A 131 4.64 -24.38 -0.19
C TYR A 131 5.59 -25.16 -1.11
N LYS A 132 6.81 -24.65 -1.32
CA LYS A 132 7.84 -25.33 -2.13
C LYS A 132 8.25 -26.70 -1.58
N ASN A 133 8.29 -26.85 -0.25
CA ASN A 133 8.72 -28.09 0.39
C ASN A 133 7.60 -29.13 0.51
N MET A 134 6.36 -28.67 0.74
CA MET A 134 5.25 -29.56 1.09
C MET A 134 4.36 -29.90 -0.11
N VAL A 135 4.36 -29.09 -1.18
CA VAL A 135 3.48 -29.27 -2.34
C VAL A 135 4.31 -29.57 -3.59
N PRO A 136 4.40 -30.84 -4.02
CA PRO A 136 5.21 -31.23 -5.19
C PRO A 136 4.81 -30.55 -6.50
N SER A 137 3.53 -30.19 -6.65
CA SER A 137 2.97 -29.52 -7.83
C SER A 137 3.11 -27.99 -7.80
N TYR A 138 3.87 -27.43 -6.84
CA TYR A 138 3.99 -25.98 -6.68
C TYR A 138 4.81 -25.32 -7.81
N PRO A 139 4.25 -24.32 -8.52
CA PRO A 139 4.98 -23.65 -9.61
C PRO A 139 6.18 -22.87 -9.08
N GLN A 140 7.38 -23.22 -9.55
CA GLN A 140 8.64 -22.64 -9.09
C GLN A 140 8.82 -21.17 -9.49
N GLU A 141 8.09 -20.70 -10.52
CA GLU A 141 8.15 -19.34 -11.04
C GLU A 141 7.48 -18.31 -10.10
N ARG A 142 6.61 -18.75 -9.17
CA ARG A 142 5.96 -17.85 -8.21
C ARG A 142 6.98 -17.24 -7.23
N ARG A 143 6.76 -15.98 -6.88
CA ARG A 143 7.54 -15.25 -5.87
C ARG A 143 6.83 -15.23 -4.51
N ALA A 144 7.51 -14.82 -3.45
CA ALA A 144 6.96 -14.87 -2.10
C ALA A 144 5.87 -13.81 -1.87
N VAL A 145 6.21 -12.52 -2.00
CA VAL A 145 5.32 -11.38 -1.66
C VAL A 145 5.37 -10.23 -2.67
N ILE A 146 6.53 -9.86 -3.18
CA ILE A 146 6.68 -8.75 -4.12
C ILE A 146 7.03 -9.33 -5.50
N PRO A 147 6.27 -9.00 -6.56
CA PRO A 147 6.68 -9.38 -7.90
C PRO A 147 7.99 -8.63 -8.19
N PHE A 148 9.06 -9.35 -8.55
CA PHE A 148 10.41 -8.83 -8.84
C PHE A 148 11.34 -8.53 -7.65
N LEU A 149 10.94 -8.81 -6.40
CA LEU A 149 11.87 -8.85 -5.26
C LEU A 149 11.70 -10.15 -4.47
N PHE A 150 12.77 -10.96 -4.49
CA PHE A 150 12.99 -12.28 -3.85
C PHE A 150 11.90 -13.36 -4.07
#